data_AF-A0A1R1XAF6-F1
#
_entry.id   AF-A0A1R1XAF6-F1
#
_cell.length_a   1.000
_cell.length_b   1.000
_cell.length_c   1.000
_cell.angle_alpha   90.00
_cell.angle_beta   90.00
_cell.angle_gamma   90.00
#
_symmetry.space_group_name_H-M   'P 1'
#
loop_
_entity.id
_entity.type
_entity.pdbx_description
1 polymer ?
#
loop_
_entity_poly.entity_id
_entity_poly.type
_entity_poly.pdbx_seq_one_letter_code
_entity_poly.pdbx_strand_id
1 'polypeptide(L)'
;MRTLDERSIKSFFRPNVDITLVLELLRLWVPTIDLNFKQLTAKLCWLLAVKGFLRASDIHRIDDARIRIEKEELHLVIVAPKEKRGGQAVEKPCLIISHTDSILCPATA
;
A
#
# COMPACT_ATOMS: atom_id res chain seq x y z
N MET A 1 -24.15 0.85 24.91
CA MET A 1 -23.61 0.71 23.54
C MET A 1 -23.78 2.06 22.86
N ARG A 2 -22.73 2.88 22.72
CA ARG A 2 -22.82 4.21 22.09
C ARG A 2 -22.84 4.01 20.59
N THR A 3 -24.01 4.17 19.97
CA THR A 3 -24.15 4.26 18.52
C THR A 3 -23.46 5.54 18.05
N LEU A 4 -22.45 5.39 17.19
CA LEU A 4 -21.80 6.52 16.54
C LEU A 4 -22.85 7.24 15.68
N ASP A 5 -23.10 8.51 15.96
CA ASP A 5 -23.98 9.35 15.17
C ASP A 5 -23.38 9.49 13.76
N GLU A 6 -24.10 9.05 12.71
CA GLU A 6 -23.61 9.06 11.32
C GLU A 6 -23.18 10.47 10.86
N ARG A 7 -23.75 11.52 11.47
CA ARG A 7 -23.38 12.93 11.23
C ARG A 7 -22.00 13.31 11.75
N SER A 8 -21.40 12.51 12.64
CA SER A 8 -20.06 12.73 13.18
C SER A 8 -18.94 12.13 12.31
N ILE A 9 -19.30 11.32 11.30
CA ILE A 9 -18.34 10.70 10.39
C ILE A 9 -17.99 11.70 9.29
N LYS A 10 -16.93 12.49 9.51
CA LYS A 10 -16.30 13.24 8.43
C LYS A 10 -15.60 12.24 7.50
N SER A 11 -16.17 12.04 6.31
CA SER A 11 -15.53 11.27 5.25
C SER A 11 -14.12 11.82 5.01
N PHE A 12 -13.10 10.96 5.13
CA PHE A 12 -11.76 11.32 4.71
C PHE A 12 -11.80 11.72 3.23
N PHE A 13 -11.33 12.92 2.92
CA PHE A 13 -11.20 13.41 1.55
C PHE A 13 -10.43 12.37 0.73
N ARG A 14 -11.11 11.74 -0.24
CA ARG A 14 -10.51 10.83 -1.21
C ARG A 14 -10.28 11.62 -2.50
N PRO A 15 -9.08 12.19 -2.71
CA PRO A 15 -8.79 12.89 -3.96
C PRO A 15 -8.96 11.92 -5.13
N ASN A 16 -9.62 12.39 -6.19
CA ASN A 16 -9.55 11.71 -7.48
C ASN A 16 -8.16 12.01 -8.05
N VAL A 17 -7.33 10.98 -8.16
CA VAL A 17 -5.97 11.08 -8.69
C VAL A 17 -5.95 10.36 -10.03
N ASP A 18 -5.64 11.09 -11.09
CA ASP A 18 -5.38 10.49 -12.39
C ASP A 18 -4.03 9.76 -12.34
N ILE A 19 -4.06 8.45 -12.54
CA ILE A 19 -2.88 7.58 -12.55
C ILE A 19 -2.57 7.04 -13.95
N THR A 20 -3.26 7.52 -14.99
CA THR A 20 -3.14 7.01 -16.38
C THR A 20 -1.70 6.92 -16.86
N LEU A 21 -0.93 8.00 -16.71
CA LEU A 21 0.48 8.03 -17.12
C LEU A 21 1.33 6.96 -16.42
N VAL A 22 1.00 6.65 -15.17
CA VAL A 22 1.73 5.62 -14.43
C VAL A 22 1.31 4.23 -14.85
N LEU A 23 0.02 4.02 -15.14
CA LEU A 23 -0.46 2.77 -15.73
C LEU A 23 0.20 2.51 -17.09
N GLU A 24 0.38 3.55 -17.91
CA GLU A 24 1.11 3.48 -19.17
C GLU A 24 2.59 3.14 -18.96
N LEU A 25 3.26 3.78 -17.98
CA LEU A 25 4.64 3.46 -17.62
C LEU A 25 4.79 2.00 -17.15
N LEU A 26 3.87 1.53 -16.31
CA LEU A 26 3.87 0.14 -15.83
C LEU A 26 3.59 -0.87 -16.96
N ARG A 27 2.80 -0.49 -17.96
CA ARG A 27 2.57 -1.31 -19.17
C ARG A 27 3.81 -1.41 -20.05
N LEU A 28 4.60 -0.34 -20.15
CA LEU A 28 5.88 -0.35 -20.84
C LEU A 28 6.90 -1.26 -20.13
N TRP A 29 6.78 -1.40 -18.81
CA TRP A 29 7.53 -2.35 -18.01
C TRP A 29 6.86 -3.73 -18.11
N VAL A 30 7.01 -4.39 -19.27
CA VAL A 30 6.58 -5.77 -19.59
C VAL A 30 7.12 -6.79 -18.53
N PRO A 31 6.73 -8.09 -18.55
CA PRO A 31 6.44 -8.85 -17.33
C PRO A 31 7.61 -8.83 -16.34
N THR A 32 7.29 -8.88 -15.05
CA THR A 32 8.17 -8.70 -13.88
C THR A 32 9.50 -9.47 -13.91
N ILE A 33 9.60 -10.48 -14.77
CA ILE A 33 10.70 -11.42 -14.98
C ILE A 33 11.95 -10.72 -15.58
N ASP A 34 11.77 -9.68 -16.39
CA ASP A 34 12.88 -8.98 -17.08
C ASP A 34 13.32 -7.67 -16.40
N LEU A 35 12.73 -7.33 -15.24
CA LEU A 35 13.04 -6.08 -14.54
C LEU A 35 14.33 -6.20 -13.73
N ASN A 36 15.21 -5.21 -13.87
CA ASN A 36 16.35 -5.10 -12.95
C ASN A 36 15.88 -4.75 -11.54
N PHE A 37 16.72 -5.01 -10.53
CA PHE A 37 16.36 -4.81 -9.12
C PHE A 37 15.89 -3.38 -8.80
N LYS A 38 16.44 -2.36 -9.47
CA LYS A 38 16.04 -0.96 -9.29
C LYS A 38 14.64 -0.70 -9.83
N GLN A 39 14.32 -1.24 -11.02
CA GLN A 39 12.98 -1.14 -11.62
C GLN A 39 11.95 -1.93 -10.80
N LEU A 40 12.31 -3.13 -10.35
CA LEU A 40 11.45 -3.95 -9.49
C LEU A 40 11.14 -3.24 -8.17
N THR A 41 12.17 -2.68 -7.52
CA THR A 41 12.01 -1.88 -6.29
C THR A 41 11.13 -0.66 -6.54
N ALA A 42 11.33 0.06 -7.65
CA ALA A 42 10.50 1.22 -7.99
C ALA A 42 9.03 0.84 -8.24
N LYS A 43 8.78 -0.26 -8.97
CA LYS A 43 7.44 -0.80 -9.22
C LYS A 43 6.74 -1.20 -7.92
N LEU A 44 7.44 -1.92 -7.04
CA LEU A 44 6.93 -2.31 -5.73
C LEU A 44 6.61 -1.08 -4.87
N CYS A 45 7.55 -0.15 -4.71
CA CYS A 45 7.36 1.08 -3.93
C CYS A 45 6.17 1.91 -4.43
N TRP A 46 5.98 2.01 -5.75
CA TRP A 46 4.84 2.72 -6.31
C TRP A 46 3.51 2.01 -6.03
N LEU A 47 3.44 0.69 -6.22
CA LEU A 47 2.23 -0.09 -5.93
C LEU A 47 1.86 -0.02 -4.43
N LEU A 48 2.85 -0.06 -3.54
CA LEU A 48 2.67 0.15 -2.09
C LEU A 48 2.13 1.56 -1.80
N ALA A 49 2.69 2.58 -2.45
CA ALA A 49 2.28 3.97 -2.28
C ALA A 49 0.85 4.22 -2.78
N VAL A 50 0.46 3.66 -3.93
CA VAL A 50 -0.89 3.87 -4.50
C VAL A 50 -1.95 3.07 -3.76
N LYS A 51 -1.67 1.80 -3.45
CA LYS A 51 -2.68 0.95 -2.83
C LYS A 51 -2.90 1.29 -1.35
N GLY A 52 -1.82 1.53 -0.62
CA GLY A 52 -1.90 1.81 0.81
C GLY A 52 -1.92 3.31 1.16
N PHE A 53 -1.82 4.20 0.16
CA PHE A 53 -1.51 5.63 0.36
C PHE A 53 -0.33 5.82 1.33
N LEU A 54 0.65 4.91 1.24
CA LEU A 54 1.77 4.86 2.15
C LEU A 54 2.74 5.99 1.83
N ARG A 55 3.09 6.79 2.83
CA ARG A 55 4.17 7.77 2.70
C ARG A 55 5.50 7.03 2.69
N ALA A 56 6.55 7.66 2.15
CA ALA A 56 7.91 7.10 2.23
C ALA A 56 8.32 6.75 3.68
N SER A 57 7.88 7.54 4.67
CA SER A 57 8.10 7.25 6.09
C SER A 57 7.34 6.03 6.60
N ASP A 58 6.18 5.73 6.02
CA ASP A 58 5.39 4.55 6.38
C ASP A 58 6.06 3.30 5.80
N ILE A 59 6.52 3.37 4.54
CA ILE A 59 7.27 2.29 3.88
C ILE A 59 8.55 1.96 4.67
N HIS A 60 9.30 2.97 5.09
CA HIS A 60 10.51 2.78 5.90
C HIS A 60 10.23 2.18 7.29
N ARG A 61 8.98 2.24 7.77
CA ARG A 61 8.56 1.74 9.09
C ARG A 61 7.80 0.42 9.01
N ILE A 62 7.80 -0.23 7.85
CA ILE A 62 7.28 -1.59 7.72
C ILE A 62 8.19 -2.51 8.53
N ASP A 63 7.59 -3.32 9.40
CA ASP A 63 8.29 -4.33 10.17
C ASP A 63 8.37 -5.63 9.35
N ASP A 64 9.55 -5.86 8.76
CA ASP A 64 9.83 -7.01 7.90
C ASP A 64 9.60 -8.36 8.60
N ALA A 65 9.86 -8.44 9.91
CA ALA A 65 9.67 -9.66 10.69
C ALA A 65 8.19 -10.04 10.86
N ARG A 66 7.29 -9.07 10.66
CA ARG A 66 5.83 -9.24 10.77
C ARG A 66 5.14 -9.24 9.41
N ILE A 67 5.89 -9.17 8.31
CA ILE A 67 5.33 -9.37 6.97
C ILE A 67 4.88 -10.82 6.84
N ARG A 68 3.64 -11.01 6.41
CA ARG A 68 3.08 -12.34 6.15
C ARG A 68 2.26 -12.34 4.87
N ILE A 69 2.29 -13.46 4.18
CA ILE A 69 1.46 -13.72 3.00
C ILE A 69 0.45 -14.80 3.38
N GLU A 70 -0.84 -14.48 3.33
CA GLU A 70 -1.93 -15.40 3.63
C GLU A 70 -2.97 -15.30 2.52
N LYS A 71 -3.36 -16.42 1.89
CA LYS A 71 -4.46 -16.47 0.89
C LYS A 71 -4.36 -15.39 -0.22
N GLU A 72 -3.17 -15.20 -0.79
CA GLU A 72 -2.87 -14.16 -1.80
C GLU A 72 -2.94 -12.70 -1.30
N GLU A 73 -2.99 -12.52 0.03
CA GLU A 73 -2.94 -11.23 0.68
C GLU A 73 -1.57 -11.02 1.34
N LEU A 74 -0.90 -9.93 0.98
CA LEU A 74 0.28 -9.44 1.65
C LEU A 74 -0.15 -8.54 2.81
N HIS A 75 0.14 -8.96 4.04
CA HIS A 75 -0.08 -8.17 5.24
C HIS A 75 1.22 -7.47 5.63
N LEU A 76 1.14 -6.15 5.72
CA LEU A 76 2.21 -5.29 6.19
C LEU A 76 1.81 -4.65 7.51
N VAL A 77 2.75 -4.54 8.45
CA VAL A 77 2.56 -3.81 9.69
C VAL A 77 3.50 -2.62 9.70
N ILE A 78 2.93 -1.41 9.72
CA ILE A 78 3.70 -0.18 9.86
C ILE A 78 3.75 0.16 11.35
N VAL A 79 4.96 0.12 11.90
CA VAL A 79 5.19 0.34 13.34
C VAL A 79 5.45 1.82 13.59
N ALA A 80 4.76 2.36 14.59
CA ALA A 80 4.90 3.76 15.00
C ALA A 80 4.80 4.74 13.82
N PRO A 81 3.71 4.79 13.04
CA PRO A 81 3.53 5.86 12.07
C PRO A 81 3.57 7.22 12.79
N LYS A 82 3.79 8.31 12.05
CA LYS A 82 3.83 9.66 12.66
C LYS A 82 2.53 10.02 13.40
N GLU A 83 1.43 9.37 13.05
CA GLU A 83 0.15 9.46 13.75
C GLU A 83 0.27 8.87 15.17
N LYS A 84 -0.10 9.67 16.17
CA LYS A 84 -0.28 9.21 17.55
C LYS A 84 -1.77 9.24 17.89
N ARG A 85 -2.27 8.22 18.57
CA ARG A 85 -3.62 8.22 19.16
C ARG A 85 -3.47 8.22 20.67
N GLY A 86 -4.01 9.25 21.33
CA GLY A 86 -3.87 9.41 22.78
C GLY A 86 -2.42 9.55 23.26
N GLY A 87 -1.52 10.09 22.44
CA GLY A 87 -0.10 10.27 22.78
C GLY A 87 0.77 9.02 22.59
N GLN A 88 0.19 7.86 22.29
CA GLN A 88 0.90 6.62 22.02
C GLN A 88 1.16 6.41 20.53
N ALA A 89 2.27 5.75 20.21
CA ALA A 89 2.53 5.26 18.87
C ALA A 89 1.50 4.18 18.51
N VAL A 90 0.99 4.22 17.29
CA VAL A 90 -0.05 3.29 16.82
C VAL A 90 0.58 2.23 15.93
N GLU A 91 -0.06 1.08 15.76
CA GLU A 91 0.26 0.18 14.64
C GLU A 91 -0.73 0.43 13.52
N LYS A 92 -0.23 0.57 12.29
CA LYS A 92 -1.08 0.71 11.11
C LYS A 92 -0.96 -0.56 10.25
N PRO A 93 -1.96 -1.47 10.31
CA PRO A 93 -2.00 -2.59 9.39
C PRO A 93 -2.28 -2.09 7.97
N CYS A 94 -1.63 -2.68 6.97
CA CYS A 94 -1.87 -2.43 5.56
C CYS A 94 -2.01 -3.78 4.84
N LEU A 95 -3.15 -3.96 4.17
CA LEU A 95 -3.49 -5.18 3.46
C LEU A 95 -3.34 -4.97 1.95
N ILE A 96 -2.65 -5.89 1.29
CA ILE A 96 -2.41 -5.87 -0.15
C ILE A 96 -2.83 -7.20 -0.78
N ILE A 97 -4.04 -7.24 -1.33
CA ILE A 97 -4.58 -8.35 -2.15
C ILE A 97 -3.98 -8.36 -3.58
N SER A 98 -3.82 -9.52 -4.21
CA SER A 98 -3.54 -9.62 -5.65
C SER A 98 -4.56 -8.84 -6.50
N HIS A 99 -4.13 -8.34 -7.67
CA HIS A 99 -5.03 -7.71 -8.64
C HIS A 99 -5.17 -8.64 -9.86
N THR A 100 -6.36 -8.70 -10.47
CA THR A 100 -6.62 -9.56 -11.63
C THR A 100 -5.79 -9.17 -12.86
N ASP A 101 -5.53 -7.87 -13.03
CA ASP A 101 -4.52 -7.36 -13.96
C ASP A 101 -3.11 -7.61 -13.41
N SER A 102 -2.33 -8.45 -14.11
CA SER A 102 -0.96 -8.83 -13.75
C SER A 102 0.01 -7.65 -13.77
N ILE A 103 -0.28 -6.57 -14.51
CA ILE A 103 0.54 -5.35 -14.53
C ILE A 103 0.51 -4.65 -13.17
N LEU A 104 -0.63 -4.76 -12.48
CA LEU A 104 -0.90 -4.17 -11.17
C LEU A 104 -0.53 -5.10 -10.00
N CYS A 105 -0.04 -6.30 -10.30
CA CYS A 105 0.45 -7.21 -9.27
C CYS A 105 1.95 -6.96 -9.02
N PRO A 106 2.38 -6.73 -7.77
CA PRO A 106 3.79 -6.47 -7.46
C PRO A 106 4.71 -7.68 -7.68
N ALA A 107 4.15 -8.89 -7.69
CA ALA A 107 4.87 -10.12 -8.01
C ALA A 107 3.90 -11.16 -8.59
N THR A 108 4.37 -11.92 -9.58
CA THR A 108 3.80 -13.21 -9.97
C THR A 108 4.54 -14.29 -9.19
N ALA A 109 3.80 -15.27 -8.66
CA ALA A 109 4.38 -16.44 -7.99
C ALA A 109 5.26 -17.28 -8.93
#